data_AF-A0A348XI63-F1
#
_entry.id   AF-A0A348XI63-F1
#
_cell.length_a   1.000
_cell.length_b   1.000
_cell.length_c   1.000
_cell.angle_alpha   90.00
_cell.angle_beta   90.00
_cell.angle_gamma   90.00
#
_symmetry.space_group_name_H-M   'P 1'
#
loop_
_entity.id
_entity.type
_entity.pdbx_description
1 polymer ?
#
loop_
_entity_poly.entity_id
_entity_poly.type
_entity_poly.pdbx_seq_one_letter_code
_entity_poly.pdbx_strand_id
1 'polypeptide(L)'
;MPIAVRAFILSIAMLASMAIAAEPVDIVAHRGASADAPENTVPAFELAWERGADVVEGDFFLTSDNEIICFHDKTTARLVGEKLTVSTTPYSRLRTLDVGAWKGPKWQGTRIPTLAEVLATLPADRGRLFIEIKDSVRIVKPLAEQLKNAGLPTSRYAIICFQERVVAACKAAMPEVNTHWLVSAKSYGKMGVAGVLQTVKRLGADGLDIQASLAITPELGQALRQNELEFHCWTVDDEPLARHMIRMGVDSITTNRPAFLRRQLMSASPGPGILLNLGFDDIKHGSAGIKGRALSNTVLKSGTSLPASGTVALWYRPTKWYDYQTVFDSTAAPNVWELWLNKEAEICFRTTAEDLRIAYRLHPVAAVQHWQHVAVTWDNKLVHLYLNGAPVITTKRKRPTPPSGEFCLGGGNAGNTQGRGRWDEVVVLDAVLSAAGVRTLMLDGVNHLQDSAKPETK
;
A
#
# COMPACT_ATOMS: atom_id res chain seq x y z
N MET A 1 -53.17 36.62 -35.02
CA MET A 1 -52.29 35.44 -34.81
C MET A 1 -50.96 35.95 -34.27
N PRO A 2 -50.53 35.53 -33.07
CA PRO A 2 -49.55 36.28 -32.27
C PRO A 2 -48.10 35.73 -32.32
N ILE A 3 -47.15 36.67 -32.19
CA ILE A 3 -46.01 36.74 -31.22
C ILE A 3 -44.92 35.64 -31.23
N ALA A 4 -43.66 36.10 -31.45
CA ALA A 4 -42.35 35.70 -30.88
C ALA A 4 -41.92 34.20 -30.93
N VAL A 5 -40.63 33.84 -31.10
CA VAL A 5 -39.57 33.94 -30.09
C VAL A 5 -38.20 33.61 -30.72
N ARG A 6 -37.19 34.41 -30.36
CA ARG A 6 -35.73 34.17 -30.50
C ARG A 6 -35.29 32.92 -29.71
N ALA A 7 -34.29 32.17 -30.17
CA ALA A 7 -33.11 31.80 -29.35
C ALA A 7 -32.19 30.79 -30.07
N PHE A 8 -30.95 31.21 -30.30
CA PHE A 8 -29.74 30.56 -29.78
C PHE A 8 -29.77 29.02 -29.69
N ILE A 9 -29.20 28.33 -30.68
CA ILE A 9 -28.65 26.98 -30.47
C ILE A 9 -27.13 27.16 -30.31
N LEU A 10 -26.70 27.38 -29.08
CA LEU A 10 -25.31 27.25 -28.67
C LEU A 10 -25.19 26.00 -27.80
N SER A 11 -24.24 25.14 -28.17
CA SER A 11 -23.43 24.34 -27.26
C SER A 11 -24.12 23.28 -26.40
N ILE A 12 -24.08 22.03 -26.87
CA ILE A 12 -23.72 20.90 -26.02
C ILE A 12 -22.67 20.08 -26.78
N ALA A 13 -21.41 20.51 -26.67
CA ALA A 13 -20.30 19.60 -26.85
C ALA A 13 -20.41 18.57 -25.72
N MET A 14 -20.80 17.35 -26.09
CA MET A 14 -20.75 16.18 -25.22
C MET A 14 -19.29 15.93 -24.85
N LEU A 15 -18.84 16.53 -23.73
CA LEU A 15 -17.69 16.04 -22.98
C LEU A 15 -18.12 14.73 -22.33
N ALA A 16 -18.14 13.66 -23.14
CA ALA A 16 -18.06 12.31 -22.62
C ALA A 16 -16.69 12.20 -21.94
N SER A 17 -16.67 12.41 -20.62
CA SER A 17 -15.61 11.94 -19.76
C SER A 17 -15.51 10.43 -19.97
N MET A 18 -14.60 10.00 -20.85
CA MET A 18 -14.13 8.62 -20.83
C MET A 18 -13.37 8.47 -19.52
N ALA A 19 -14.08 8.04 -18.48
CA ALA A 19 -13.44 7.35 -17.38
C ALA A 19 -12.78 6.13 -18.01
N ILE A 20 -11.48 6.24 -18.30
CA ILE A 20 -10.63 5.08 -18.58
C ILE A 20 -10.76 4.22 -17.33
N ALA A 21 -11.54 3.14 -17.42
CA ALA A 21 -11.47 2.08 -16.43
C ALA A 21 -10.00 1.66 -16.40
N ALA A 22 -9.31 1.90 -15.28
CA ALA A 22 -7.97 1.38 -15.12
C ALA A 22 -8.07 -0.15 -15.25
N GLU A 23 -7.31 -0.73 -16.18
CA GLU A 23 -7.18 -2.18 -16.27
C GLU A 23 -6.83 -2.76 -14.88
N PRO A 24 -7.39 -3.90 -14.49
CA PRO A 24 -7.11 -4.50 -13.20
C PRO A 24 -5.60 -4.80 -13.08
N VAL A 25 -4.96 -4.26 -12.04
CA VAL A 25 -3.55 -4.50 -11.76
C VAL A 25 -3.35 -5.92 -11.24
N ASP A 26 -2.35 -6.62 -11.77
CA ASP A 26 -2.03 -7.98 -11.36
C ASP A 26 -1.39 -8.03 -9.98
N ILE A 27 -1.75 -9.05 -9.20
CA ILE A 27 -1.17 -9.35 -7.90
C ILE A 27 -0.15 -10.47 -8.08
N VAL A 28 1.12 -10.11 -7.88
CA VAL A 28 2.25 -11.02 -7.90
C VAL A 28 2.57 -11.47 -6.47
N ALA A 29 2.49 -12.77 -6.19
CA ALA A 29 2.80 -13.32 -4.88
C ALA A 29 4.33 -13.49 -4.71
N HIS A 30 4.93 -12.58 -3.94
CA HIS A 30 6.38 -12.50 -3.70
C HIS A 30 6.89 -13.73 -2.96
N ARG A 31 7.67 -14.56 -3.64
CA ARG A 31 8.16 -15.86 -3.16
C ARG A 31 7.02 -16.81 -2.77
N GLY A 32 5.89 -16.70 -3.48
CA GLY A 32 4.61 -17.31 -3.12
C GLY A 32 3.83 -16.48 -2.08
N ALA A 33 2.88 -17.10 -1.36
CA ALA A 33 2.17 -16.46 -0.25
C ALA A 33 3.06 -16.41 1.01
N SER A 34 4.22 -15.76 0.89
CA SER A 34 5.35 -15.84 1.84
C SER A 34 5.08 -15.25 3.22
N ALA A 35 4.02 -14.44 3.37
CA ALA A 35 3.53 -14.07 4.70
C ALA A 35 2.96 -15.28 5.46
N ASP A 36 2.30 -16.21 4.76
CA ASP A 36 1.53 -17.32 5.34
C ASP A 36 2.26 -18.68 5.27
N ALA A 37 3.15 -18.87 4.29
CA ALA A 37 3.93 -20.08 4.05
C ALA A 37 5.44 -19.78 3.92
N PRO A 38 6.33 -20.78 3.98
CA PRO A 38 7.77 -20.56 3.84
C PRO A 38 8.10 -20.06 2.42
N GLU A 39 8.81 -18.94 2.33
CA GLU A 39 9.19 -18.31 1.05
C GLU A 39 9.88 -19.30 0.07
N ASN A 40 9.61 -19.15 -1.23
CA ASN A 40 10.24 -19.93 -2.32
C ASN A 40 10.06 -21.46 -2.18
N THR A 41 8.87 -21.92 -1.76
CA THR A 41 8.55 -23.34 -1.63
C THR A 41 7.26 -23.69 -2.36
N VAL A 42 7.13 -24.95 -2.81
CA VAL A 42 5.90 -25.46 -3.45
C VAL A 42 4.64 -25.11 -2.64
N PRO A 43 4.58 -25.34 -1.32
CA PRO A 43 3.41 -24.97 -0.54
C PRO A 43 3.09 -23.47 -0.53
N ALA A 44 4.08 -22.59 -0.65
CA ALA A 44 3.84 -21.15 -0.75
C ALA A 44 3.26 -20.74 -2.10
N PHE A 45 3.68 -21.39 -3.19
CA PHE A 45 3.14 -21.17 -4.53
C PHE A 45 1.71 -21.71 -4.66
N GLU A 46 1.47 -22.95 -4.21
CA GLU A 46 0.12 -23.54 -4.16
C GLU A 46 -0.84 -22.64 -3.36
N LEU A 47 -0.42 -22.21 -2.17
CA LEU A 47 -1.21 -21.30 -1.36
C LEU A 47 -1.46 -19.96 -2.07
N ALA A 48 -0.49 -19.40 -2.80
CA ALA A 48 -0.72 -18.17 -3.57
C ALA A 48 -1.84 -18.33 -4.61
N TRP A 49 -1.89 -19.46 -5.31
CA TRP A 49 -2.94 -19.75 -6.28
C TRP A 49 -4.31 -19.92 -5.63
N GLU A 50 -4.38 -20.62 -4.50
CA GLU A 50 -5.59 -20.73 -3.67
C GLU A 50 -6.08 -19.36 -3.18
N ARG A 51 -5.15 -18.42 -2.96
CA ARG A 51 -5.43 -17.05 -2.52
C ARG A 51 -5.73 -16.07 -3.66
N GLY A 52 -5.82 -16.55 -4.90
CA GLY A 52 -6.21 -15.75 -6.05
C GLY A 52 -5.13 -14.80 -6.54
N ALA A 53 -3.85 -15.16 -6.39
CA ALA A 53 -2.77 -14.49 -7.10
C ALA A 53 -2.94 -14.69 -8.62
N ASP A 54 -2.57 -13.66 -9.38
CA ASP A 54 -2.53 -13.69 -10.86
C ASP A 54 -1.17 -14.18 -11.35
N VAL A 55 -0.13 -13.91 -10.56
CA VAL A 55 1.25 -14.27 -10.83
C VAL A 55 1.89 -14.75 -9.53
N VAL A 56 2.81 -15.71 -9.60
CA VAL A 56 3.74 -15.98 -8.51
C VAL A 56 5.14 -15.53 -8.92
N GLU A 57 5.90 -15.01 -7.98
CA GLU A 57 7.31 -14.67 -8.17
C GLU A 57 8.17 -15.63 -7.34
N GLY A 58 9.30 -16.05 -7.90
CA GLY A 58 10.29 -16.83 -7.18
C GLY A 58 11.72 -16.47 -7.57
N ASP A 59 12.63 -16.69 -6.63
CA ASP A 59 14.06 -16.41 -6.77
C ASP A 59 14.82 -17.64 -7.26
N PHE A 60 15.66 -17.53 -8.29
CA PHE A 60 16.33 -18.69 -8.89
C PHE A 60 17.86 -18.58 -8.96
N PHE A 61 18.51 -19.68 -8.58
CA PHE A 61 19.95 -19.92 -8.73
C PHE A 61 20.20 -21.20 -9.52
N LEU A 62 21.40 -21.30 -10.09
CA LEU A 62 21.91 -22.55 -10.64
C LEU A 62 22.79 -23.24 -9.59
N THR A 63 22.71 -24.54 -9.40
CA THR A 63 23.60 -25.28 -8.48
C THR A 63 24.94 -25.61 -9.15
N SER A 64 25.84 -26.32 -8.46
CA SER A 64 27.11 -26.77 -9.04
C SER A 64 26.95 -27.95 -10.02
N ASP A 65 25.83 -28.67 -9.93
CA ASP A 65 25.43 -29.78 -10.80
C ASP A 65 24.37 -29.35 -11.85
N ASN A 66 24.28 -28.04 -12.13
CA ASN A 66 23.42 -27.44 -13.16
C ASN A 66 21.90 -27.61 -12.99
N GLU A 67 21.43 -27.81 -11.75
CA GLU A 67 20.00 -27.76 -11.44
C GLU A 67 19.57 -26.31 -11.15
N ILE A 68 18.41 -25.89 -11.68
CA ILE A 68 17.85 -24.57 -11.35
C ILE A 68 16.93 -24.74 -10.15
N ILE A 69 17.24 -24.05 -9.05
CA ILE A 69 16.51 -24.16 -7.79
C ILE A 69 15.92 -22.83 -7.36
N CYS A 70 14.80 -22.89 -6.64
CA CYS A 70 14.14 -21.70 -6.11
C CYS A 70 14.62 -21.37 -4.70
N PHE A 71 15.42 -20.31 -4.54
CA PHE A 71 15.97 -19.88 -3.25
C PHE A 71 16.48 -18.42 -3.31
N HIS A 72 16.20 -17.60 -2.29
CA HIS A 72 16.52 -16.17 -2.33
C HIS A 72 18.00 -15.83 -2.06
N ASP A 73 18.57 -16.42 -1.01
CA ASP A 73 19.90 -16.02 -0.52
C ASP A 73 21.02 -16.79 -1.20
N LYS A 74 22.20 -16.18 -1.32
CA LYS A 74 23.41 -16.89 -1.80
C LYS A 74 23.81 -18.07 -0.92
N THR A 75 23.40 -18.05 0.35
CA THR A 75 23.71 -19.10 1.32
C THR A 75 22.49 -19.51 2.13
N THR A 76 22.45 -20.76 2.57
CA THR A 76 21.32 -21.34 3.30
C THR A 76 21.20 -20.87 4.77
N ALA A 77 22.20 -20.14 5.27
CA ALA A 77 22.37 -19.84 6.70
C ALA A 77 21.16 -19.17 7.38
N ARG A 78 20.44 -18.27 6.69
CA ARG A 78 19.29 -17.55 7.27
C ARG A 78 18.15 -18.50 7.64
N LEU A 79 17.86 -19.49 6.79
CA LEU A 79 16.70 -20.35 6.95
C LEU A 79 16.99 -21.64 7.73
N VAL A 80 18.21 -22.17 7.61
CA VAL A 80 18.55 -23.51 8.14
C VAL A 80 19.71 -23.50 9.14
N GLY A 81 20.36 -22.34 9.37
CA GLY A 81 21.52 -22.20 10.25
C GLY A 81 22.83 -22.75 9.66
N GLU A 82 22.77 -23.83 8.86
CA GLU A 82 23.91 -24.34 8.09
C GLU A 82 24.23 -23.40 6.92
N LYS A 83 25.52 -23.08 6.72
CA LYS A 83 25.99 -22.17 5.67
C LYS A 83 26.56 -22.94 4.48
N LEU A 84 25.68 -23.35 3.57
CA LEU A 84 26.07 -23.84 2.24
C LEU A 84 25.91 -22.72 1.22
N THR A 85 26.87 -22.58 0.30
CA THR A 85 26.78 -21.63 -0.82
C THR A 85 26.08 -22.30 -1.98
N VAL A 86 24.95 -21.73 -2.43
CA VAL A 86 24.06 -22.37 -3.41
C VAL A 86 24.81 -22.70 -4.71
N SER A 87 25.56 -21.75 -5.26
CA SER A 87 26.23 -21.90 -6.56
C SER A 87 27.35 -22.94 -6.58
N THR A 88 27.87 -23.35 -5.42
CA THR A 88 28.99 -24.30 -5.29
C THR A 88 28.58 -25.61 -4.63
N THR A 89 27.29 -25.80 -4.36
CA THR A 89 26.76 -27.00 -3.70
C THR A 89 25.85 -27.75 -4.66
N PRO A 90 25.97 -29.09 -4.79
CA PRO A 90 25.09 -29.86 -5.66
C PRO A 90 23.66 -29.88 -5.10
N TYR A 91 22.67 -29.94 -5.97
CA TYR A 91 21.26 -29.95 -5.58
C TYR A 91 20.93 -31.13 -4.67
N SER A 92 21.53 -32.29 -4.93
CA SER A 92 21.36 -33.48 -4.07
C SER A 92 21.64 -33.20 -2.58
N ARG A 93 22.60 -32.31 -2.27
CA ARG A 93 22.84 -31.85 -0.89
C ARG A 93 21.84 -30.80 -0.45
N LEU A 94 21.58 -29.78 -1.27
CA LEU A 94 20.63 -28.69 -0.93
C LEU A 94 19.21 -29.23 -0.69
N ARG A 95 18.78 -30.24 -1.43
CA ARG A 95 17.46 -30.88 -1.32
C ARG A 95 17.25 -31.62 0.00
N THR A 96 18.31 -31.91 0.76
CA THR A 96 18.18 -32.51 2.10
C THR A 96 17.76 -31.52 3.18
N LEU A 97 17.86 -30.22 2.91
CA LEU A 97 17.62 -29.18 3.90
C LEU A 97 16.13 -28.98 4.17
N ASP A 98 15.79 -28.72 5.43
CA ASP A 98 14.47 -28.25 5.84
C ASP A 98 14.43 -26.71 5.78
N VAL A 99 13.74 -26.18 4.79
CA VAL A 99 13.56 -24.73 4.59
C VAL A 99 12.18 -24.25 5.02
N GLY A 100 11.40 -25.09 5.71
CA GLY A 100 10.08 -24.73 6.21
C GLY A 100 10.01 -24.59 7.73
N ALA A 101 10.82 -25.34 8.49
CA ALA A 101 10.74 -25.37 9.95
C ALA A 101 10.83 -23.99 10.63
N TRP A 102 11.61 -23.05 10.07
CA TRP A 102 11.73 -21.68 10.59
C TRP A 102 10.40 -20.91 10.57
N LYS A 103 9.49 -21.25 9.65
CA LYS A 103 8.16 -20.62 9.52
C LYS A 103 7.16 -21.19 10.53
N GLY A 104 7.40 -22.40 11.02
CA GLY A 104 6.63 -23.03 12.08
C GLY A 104 6.50 -24.56 11.91
N PRO A 105 6.03 -25.27 12.96
CA PRO A 105 5.99 -26.73 12.98
C PRO A 105 5.20 -27.38 11.83
N LYS A 106 4.13 -26.73 11.36
CA LYS A 106 3.33 -27.20 10.21
C LYS A 106 4.17 -27.39 8.94
N TRP A 107 5.23 -26.61 8.78
CA TRP A 107 6.04 -26.55 7.58
C TRP A 107 7.32 -27.37 7.68
N GLN A 108 7.51 -28.10 8.78
CA GLN A 108 8.67 -28.96 8.97
C GLN A 108 8.74 -30.00 7.83
N GLY A 109 9.95 -30.23 7.32
CA GLY A 109 10.23 -31.12 6.20
C GLY A 109 10.12 -30.47 4.82
N THR A 110 9.69 -29.21 4.71
CA THR A 110 9.61 -28.52 3.42
C THR A 110 11.01 -28.37 2.80
N ARG A 111 11.13 -28.66 1.50
CA ARG A 111 12.39 -28.68 0.77
C ARG A 111 12.51 -27.53 -0.23
N ILE A 112 13.75 -27.23 -0.62
CA ILE A 112 14.07 -26.30 -1.72
C ILE A 112 13.58 -26.91 -3.04
N PRO A 113 12.67 -26.26 -3.78
CA PRO A 113 12.14 -26.80 -5.01
C PRO A 113 13.04 -26.51 -6.23
N THR A 114 12.95 -27.34 -7.26
CA THR A 114 13.50 -27.01 -8.59
C THR A 114 12.57 -26.08 -9.35
N LEU A 115 13.05 -25.44 -10.43
CA LEU A 115 12.18 -24.69 -11.33
C LEU A 115 11.06 -25.57 -11.90
N ALA A 116 11.34 -26.82 -12.24
CA ALA A 116 10.32 -27.75 -12.73
C ALA A 116 9.20 -28.00 -11.70
N GLU A 117 9.54 -28.14 -10.42
CA GLU A 117 8.55 -28.28 -9.34
C GLU A 117 7.72 -26.99 -9.15
N VAL A 118 8.33 -25.80 -9.29
CA VAL A 118 7.59 -24.53 -9.25
C VAL A 118 6.66 -24.40 -10.45
N LEU A 119 7.14 -24.73 -11.66
CA LEU A 119 6.34 -24.73 -12.89
C LEU A 119 5.12 -25.66 -12.78
N ALA A 120 5.27 -26.80 -12.12
CA ALA A 120 4.18 -27.74 -11.88
C ALA A 120 3.07 -27.18 -10.98
N THR A 121 3.32 -26.10 -10.23
CA THR A 121 2.27 -25.44 -9.42
C THR A 121 1.36 -24.54 -10.23
N LEU A 122 1.73 -24.16 -11.46
CA LEU A 122 0.94 -23.24 -12.28
C LEU A 122 -0.41 -23.89 -12.64
N PRO A 123 -1.52 -23.16 -12.50
CA PRO A 123 -2.80 -23.61 -13.04
C PRO A 123 -2.71 -23.85 -14.56
N ALA A 124 -3.47 -24.82 -15.07
CA ALA A 124 -3.36 -25.23 -16.47
C ALA A 124 -3.71 -24.09 -17.45
N ASP A 125 -4.74 -23.32 -17.15
CA ASP A 125 -5.38 -22.33 -18.01
C ASP A 125 -5.05 -20.87 -17.68
N ARG A 126 -4.41 -20.61 -16.53
CA ARG A 126 -4.12 -19.26 -16.03
C ARG A 126 -2.84 -19.20 -15.22
N GLY A 127 -2.43 -17.99 -14.85
CA GLY A 127 -1.34 -17.75 -13.90
C GLY A 127 0.03 -17.67 -14.57
N ARG A 128 0.83 -16.69 -14.19
CA ARG A 128 2.20 -16.48 -14.71
C ARG A 128 3.25 -16.71 -13.64
N LEU A 129 4.48 -16.97 -14.04
CA LEU A 129 5.65 -17.04 -13.16
C LEU A 129 6.61 -15.90 -13.48
N PHE A 130 6.91 -15.08 -12.47
CA PHE A 130 8.03 -14.14 -12.50
C PHE A 130 9.27 -14.87 -11.94
N ILE A 131 10.30 -14.96 -12.77
CA ILE A 131 11.55 -15.67 -12.49
C ILE A 131 12.60 -14.63 -12.14
N GLU A 132 12.83 -14.37 -10.85
CA GLU A 132 13.94 -13.52 -10.43
C GLU A 132 15.26 -14.28 -10.55
N ILE A 133 16.14 -13.85 -11.45
CA ILE A 133 17.48 -14.43 -11.55
C ILE A 133 18.38 -13.83 -10.47
N LYS A 134 18.75 -14.66 -9.48
CA LYS A 134 19.74 -14.32 -8.44
C LYS A 134 21.16 -14.72 -8.79
N ASP A 135 21.34 -15.41 -9.91
CA ASP A 135 22.64 -15.87 -10.41
C ASP A 135 23.28 -14.90 -11.43
N SER A 136 24.36 -15.36 -12.04
CA SER A 136 25.04 -14.73 -13.17
C SER A 136 24.52 -15.29 -14.51
N VAL A 137 25.08 -14.81 -15.63
CA VAL A 137 24.73 -15.22 -17.00
C VAL A 137 24.79 -16.73 -17.25
N ARG A 138 25.46 -17.51 -16.39
CA ARG A 138 25.54 -18.98 -16.52
C ARG A 138 24.19 -19.68 -16.46
N ILE A 139 23.19 -19.11 -15.77
CA ILE A 139 21.85 -19.69 -15.66
C ILE A 139 21.02 -19.53 -16.94
N VAL A 140 21.37 -18.58 -17.80
CA VAL A 140 20.53 -18.17 -18.94
C VAL A 140 20.29 -19.31 -19.91
N LYS A 141 21.34 -20.05 -20.29
CA LYS A 141 21.22 -21.19 -21.21
C LYS A 141 20.43 -22.35 -20.58
N PRO A 142 20.76 -22.86 -19.38
CA PRO A 142 19.94 -23.86 -18.71
C PRO A 142 18.47 -23.44 -18.53
N LEU A 143 18.21 -22.16 -18.24
CA LEU A 143 16.86 -21.63 -18.10
C LEU A 143 16.10 -21.70 -19.42
N ALA A 144 16.71 -21.24 -20.52
CA ALA A 144 16.11 -21.30 -21.85
C ALA A 144 15.76 -22.75 -22.26
N GLU A 145 16.65 -23.70 -21.96
CA GLU A 145 16.42 -25.12 -22.22
C GLU A 145 15.27 -25.67 -21.36
N GLN A 146 15.22 -25.36 -20.06
CA GLN A 146 14.14 -25.81 -19.18
C GLN A 146 12.78 -25.20 -19.55
N LEU A 147 12.70 -23.89 -19.87
CA LEU A 147 11.45 -23.25 -20.29
C LEU A 147 10.93 -23.82 -21.61
N LYS A 148 11.84 -24.07 -22.57
CA LYS A 148 11.47 -24.74 -23.83
C LYS A 148 10.92 -26.16 -23.59
N ASN A 149 11.55 -26.92 -22.70
CA ASN A 149 11.14 -28.29 -22.38
C ASN A 149 9.83 -28.34 -21.58
N ALA A 150 9.52 -27.30 -20.79
CA ALA A 150 8.25 -27.18 -20.09
C ALA A 150 7.05 -27.04 -21.04
N GLY A 151 7.26 -26.51 -22.25
CA GLY A 151 6.26 -26.46 -23.31
C GLY A 151 5.07 -25.52 -23.04
N LEU A 152 5.14 -24.65 -22.03
CA LEU A 152 4.12 -23.63 -21.82
C LEU A 152 4.35 -22.43 -22.76
N PRO A 153 3.31 -21.67 -23.12
CA PRO A 153 3.47 -20.43 -23.87
C PRO A 153 4.41 -19.44 -23.16
N THR A 154 5.22 -18.70 -23.91
CA THR A 154 6.20 -17.76 -23.34
C THR A 154 5.54 -16.65 -22.51
N SER A 155 4.29 -16.28 -22.83
CA SER A 155 3.46 -15.34 -22.04
C SER A 155 3.15 -15.80 -20.61
N ARG A 156 3.41 -17.07 -20.28
CA ARG A 156 3.31 -17.61 -18.92
C ARG A 156 4.52 -17.25 -18.05
N TYR A 157 5.54 -16.61 -18.62
CA TYR A 157 6.79 -16.28 -17.95
C TYR A 157 7.10 -14.79 -18.07
N ALA A 158 7.73 -14.25 -17.04
CA ALA A 158 8.57 -13.07 -17.17
C ALA A 158 9.86 -13.30 -16.39
N ILE A 159 10.97 -12.74 -16.86
CA ILE A 159 12.27 -12.79 -16.19
C ILE A 159 12.51 -11.42 -15.56
N ILE A 160 12.92 -11.38 -14.30
CA ILE A 160 13.30 -10.15 -13.62
C ILE A 160 14.72 -10.27 -13.06
N CYS A 161 15.54 -9.22 -13.17
CA CYS A 161 16.90 -9.25 -12.65
C CYS A 161 17.48 -7.85 -12.41
N PHE A 162 18.24 -7.69 -11.33
CA PHE A 162 18.96 -6.44 -11.05
C PHE A 162 20.21 -6.26 -11.92
N GLN A 163 20.84 -7.36 -12.35
CA GLN A 163 22.09 -7.32 -13.09
C GLN A 163 21.83 -7.06 -14.57
N GLU A 164 22.15 -5.86 -15.04
CA GLU A 164 22.01 -5.44 -16.44
C GLU A 164 22.56 -6.46 -17.46
N ARG A 165 23.75 -7.01 -17.20
CA ARG A 165 24.36 -8.03 -18.07
C ARG A 165 23.52 -9.31 -18.21
N VAL A 166 22.78 -9.67 -17.15
CA VAL A 166 21.93 -10.86 -17.13
C VAL A 166 20.63 -10.57 -17.87
N VAL A 167 20.05 -9.39 -17.67
CA VAL A 167 18.88 -8.91 -18.43
C VAL A 167 19.17 -8.94 -19.94
N ALA A 168 20.28 -8.32 -20.37
CA ALA A 168 20.67 -8.31 -21.79
C ALA A 168 20.93 -9.73 -22.34
N ALA A 169 21.56 -10.60 -21.54
CA ALA A 169 21.79 -11.99 -21.94
C ALA A 169 20.48 -12.79 -22.07
N CYS A 170 19.50 -12.56 -21.18
CA CYS A 170 18.18 -13.19 -21.28
C CYS A 170 17.45 -12.74 -22.53
N LYS A 171 17.40 -11.44 -22.81
CA LYS A 171 16.78 -10.92 -24.05
C LYS A 171 17.44 -11.43 -25.32
N ALA A 172 18.77 -11.58 -25.32
CA ALA A 172 19.48 -12.15 -26.46
C ALA A 172 19.18 -13.65 -26.67
N ALA A 173 19.04 -14.43 -25.59
CA ALA A 173 18.81 -15.87 -25.65
C ALA A 173 17.32 -16.26 -25.81
N MET A 174 16.41 -15.44 -25.28
CA MET A 174 14.97 -15.68 -25.19
C MET A 174 14.19 -14.40 -25.53
N PRO A 175 14.26 -13.90 -26.77
CA PRO A 175 13.66 -12.61 -27.15
C PRO A 175 12.14 -12.57 -26.97
N GLU A 176 11.47 -13.73 -27.06
CA GLU A 176 10.01 -13.92 -26.90
C GLU A 176 9.54 -13.97 -25.44
N VAL A 177 10.45 -13.97 -24.46
CA VAL A 177 10.11 -13.96 -23.03
C VAL A 177 10.29 -12.53 -22.51
N ASN A 178 9.24 -11.97 -21.91
CA ASN A 178 9.30 -10.66 -21.28
C ASN A 178 10.41 -10.65 -20.22
N THR A 179 11.31 -9.68 -20.30
CA THR A 179 12.41 -9.50 -19.35
C THR A 179 12.43 -8.07 -18.84
N HIS A 180 12.31 -7.92 -17.52
CA HIS A 180 12.26 -6.63 -16.84
C HIS A 180 13.52 -6.38 -16.03
N TRP A 181 13.98 -5.13 -16.05
CA TRP A 181 15.11 -4.71 -15.24
C TRP A 181 14.65 -4.33 -13.83
N LEU A 182 15.22 -4.98 -12.81
CA LEU A 182 14.96 -4.64 -11.41
C LEU A 182 15.79 -3.44 -10.98
N VAL A 183 15.13 -2.45 -10.37
CA VAL A 183 15.82 -1.25 -9.87
C VAL A 183 15.35 -0.87 -8.47
N SER A 184 16.29 -0.51 -7.59
CA SER A 184 15.95 0.02 -6.27
C SER A 184 15.45 1.48 -6.36
N ALA A 185 14.62 1.91 -5.41
CA ALA A 185 14.13 3.28 -5.34
C ALA A 185 15.30 4.29 -5.21
N LYS A 186 16.37 3.88 -4.52
CA LYS A 186 17.61 4.67 -4.40
C LYS A 186 18.35 4.82 -5.73
N SER A 187 18.45 3.76 -6.52
CA SER A 187 19.06 3.81 -7.85
C SER A 187 18.23 4.67 -8.79
N TYR A 188 16.91 4.50 -8.78
CA TYR A 188 15.98 5.36 -9.51
C TYR A 188 16.15 6.83 -9.15
N GLY A 189 16.15 7.18 -7.85
CA GLY A 189 16.30 8.57 -7.41
C GLY A 189 17.58 9.27 -7.87
N LYS A 190 18.63 8.52 -8.24
CA LYS A 190 19.85 9.06 -8.84
C LYS A 190 19.76 9.24 -10.36
N MET A 191 19.06 8.33 -11.03
CA MET A 191 19.00 8.27 -12.50
C MET A 191 17.86 9.10 -13.08
N GLY A 192 16.75 9.21 -12.33
CA GLY A 192 15.49 9.77 -12.80
C GLY A 192 14.88 8.98 -13.97
N VAL A 193 13.79 9.49 -14.51
CA VAL A 193 13.03 8.88 -15.62
C VAL A 193 13.91 8.67 -16.85
N ALA A 194 14.68 9.69 -17.25
CA ALA A 194 15.52 9.62 -18.45
C ALA A 194 16.60 8.52 -18.35
N GLY A 195 17.28 8.41 -17.21
CA GLY A 195 18.30 7.38 -17.01
C GLY A 195 17.73 5.96 -16.99
N VAL A 196 16.51 5.80 -16.44
CA VAL A 196 15.78 4.52 -16.51
C VAL A 196 15.46 4.16 -17.95
N LEU A 197 14.82 5.04 -18.72
CA LEU A 197 14.44 4.76 -20.11
C LEU A 197 15.67 4.45 -20.98
N GLN A 198 16.75 5.21 -20.81
CA GLN A 198 18.00 4.96 -21.52
C GLN A 198 18.55 3.57 -21.18
N THR A 199 18.46 3.15 -19.93
CA THR A 199 18.94 1.84 -19.48
C THR A 199 18.06 0.72 -20.01
N VAL A 200 16.74 0.78 -19.82
CA VAL A 200 15.80 -0.24 -20.33
C VAL A 200 15.97 -0.45 -21.84
N LYS A 201 16.04 0.64 -22.62
CA LYS A 201 16.31 0.59 -24.07
C LYS A 201 17.65 -0.03 -24.42
N ARG A 202 18.72 0.35 -23.72
CA ARG A 202 20.07 -0.22 -23.93
C ARG A 202 20.10 -1.73 -23.71
N LEU A 203 19.35 -2.22 -22.73
CA LEU A 203 19.28 -3.64 -22.40
C LEU A 203 18.36 -4.44 -23.33
N GLY A 204 17.52 -3.75 -24.11
CA GLY A 204 16.42 -4.39 -24.86
C GLY A 204 15.37 -5.01 -23.93
N ALA A 205 15.27 -4.52 -22.69
CA ALA A 205 14.30 -5.00 -21.72
C ALA A 205 12.89 -4.52 -22.09
N ASP A 206 11.88 -5.33 -21.77
CA ASP A 206 10.47 -5.07 -22.12
C ASP A 206 9.78 -4.16 -21.08
N GLY A 207 10.51 -3.78 -20.02
CA GLY A 207 9.92 -3.03 -18.91
C GLY A 207 10.85 -2.84 -17.72
N LEU A 208 10.27 -2.24 -16.68
CA LEU A 208 10.90 -1.92 -15.42
C LEU A 208 10.17 -2.62 -14.28
N ASP A 209 10.91 -3.19 -13.35
CA ASP A 209 10.37 -3.64 -12.07
C ASP A 209 11.05 -2.88 -10.91
N ILE A 210 10.33 -1.94 -10.30
CA ILE A 210 10.92 -0.98 -9.37
C ILE A 210 10.58 -1.28 -7.91
N GLN A 211 11.53 -1.04 -7.02
CA GLN A 211 11.21 -0.98 -5.60
C GLN A 211 10.19 0.15 -5.34
N ALA A 212 9.00 -0.22 -4.89
CA ALA A 212 7.88 0.68 -4.63
C ALA A 212 8.26 1.74 -3.59
N SER A 213 7.84 2.97 -3.86
CA SER A 213 8.09 4.11 -2.99
C SER A 213 7.11 5.22 -3.29
N LEU A 214 6.76 6.03 -2.28
CA LEU A 214 5.98 7.25 -2.48
C LEU A 214 6.74 8.31 -3.30
N ALA A 215 8.05 8.16 -3.47
CA ALA A 215 8.86 9.01 -4.33
C ALA A 215 8.69 8.69 -5.83
N ILE A 216 8.01 7.59 -6.18
CA ILE A 216 7.66 7.29 -7.57
C ILE A 216 6.49 8.17 -7.98
N THR A 217 6.62 8.80 -9.15
CA THR A 217 5.71 9.82 -9.64
C THR A 217 5.04 9.40 -10.97
N PRO A 218 3.92 10.02 -11.38
CA PRO A 218 3.20 9.63 -12.59
C PRO A 218 4.04 9.79 -13.87
N GLU A 219 5.03 10.67 -13.88
CA GLU A 219 5.91 10.91 -15.02
C GLU A 219 6.67 9.65 -15.42
N LEU A 220 7.06 8.80 -14.47
CA LEU A 220 7.73 7.53 -14.78
C LEU A 220 6.79 6.58 -15.52
N GLY A 221 5.60 6.34 -14.97
CA GLY A 221 4.64 5.42 -15.57
C GLY A 221 4.13 5.90 -16.93
N GLN A 222 3.91 7.21 -17.09
CA GLN A 222 3.58 7.80 -18.38
C GLN A 222 4.69 7.57 -19.41
N ALA A 223 5.94 7.78 -19.02
CA ALA A 223 7.06 7.62 -19.94
C ALA A 223 7.31 6.16 -20.31
N LEU A 224 7.14 5.21 -19.38
CA LEU A 224 7.20 3.77 -19.69
C LEU A 224 6.09 3.38 -20.67
N ARG A 225 4.84 3.78 -20.39
CA ARG A 225 3.69 3.53 -21.26
C ARG A 225 3.86 4.11 -22.68
N GLN A 226 4.35 5.33 -22.80
CA GLN A 226 4.62 5.97 -24.11
C GLN A 226 5.70 5.26 -24.93
N ASN A 227 6.53 4.43 -24.30
CA ASN A 227 7.56 3.63 -24.95
C ASN A 227 7.17 2.15 -25.03
N GLU A 228 5.90 1.80 -24.75
CA GLU A 228 5.38 0.42 -24.79
C GLU A 228 6.15 -0.52 -23.85
N LEU A 229 6.57 0.00 -22.68
CA LEU A 229 7.30 -0.74 -21.66
C LEU A 229 6.38 -1.09 -20.48
N GLU A 230 6.44 -2.34 -20.02
CA GLU A 230 5.73 -2.80 -18.82
C GLU A 230 6.30 -2.13 -17.56
N PHE A 231 5.42 -1.89 -16.58
CA PHE A 231 5.75 -1.22 -15.33
C PHE A 231 5.29 -2.03 -14.12
N HIS A 232 6.23 -2.66 -13.42
CA HIS A 232 5.97 -3.48 -12.24
C HIS A 232 6.59 -2.85 -11.00
N CYS A 233 6.14 -3.28 -9.82
CA CYS A 233 6.77 -2.87 -8.57
C CYS A 233 6.75 -3.91 -7.45
N TRP A 234 7.73 -3.81 -6.55
CA TRP A 234 7.90 -4.69 -5.38
C TRP A 234 8.49 -3.93 -4.18
N THR A 235 8.41 -4.38 -2.93
CA THR A 235 7.38 -5.26 -2.39
C THR A 235 6.36 -4.36 -1.68
N VAL A 236 5.07 -4.57 -1.94
CA VAL A 236 4.00 -3.74 -1.40
C VAL A 236 3.05 -4.62 -0.58
N ASP A 237 3.00 -4.41 0.74
CA ASP A 237 2.19 -5.22 1.65
C ASP A 237 0.99 -4.48 2.27
N ASP A 238 0.89 -3.18 1.98
CA ASP A 238 -0.15 -2.28 2.46
C ASP A 238 -0.94 -1.65 1.32
N GLU A 239 -2.21 -1.37 1.58
CA GLU A 239 -3.14 -0.78 0.62
C GLU A 239 -2.76 0.65 0.20
N PRO A 240 -2.34 1.57 1.10
CA PRO A 240 -1.97 2.92 0.70
C PRO A 240 -0.87 2.97 -0.37
N LEU A 241 0.22 2.22 -0.17
CA LEU A 241 1.31 2.15 -1.15
C LEU A 241 0.85 1.46 -2.43
N ALA A 242 0.03 0.41 -2.36
CA ALA A 242 -0.53 -0.23 -3.55
C ALA A 242 -1.38 0.72 -4.37
N ARG A 243 -2.30 1.46 -3.74
CA ARG A 243 -3.12 2.47 -4.42
C ARG A 243 -2.27 3.61 -5.00
N HIS A 244 -1.17 3.98 -4.32
CA HIS A 244 -0.21 4.92 -4.87
C HIS A 244 0.41 4.40 -6.16
N MET A 245 0.97 3.19 -6.14
CA MET A 245 1.59 2.59 -7.33
C MET A 245 0.58 2.37 -8.48
N ILE A 246 -0.65 1.95 -8.18
CA ILE A 246 -1.76 1.86 -9.17
C ILE A 246 -1.98 3.20 -9.86
N ARG A 247 -2.01 4.32 -9.10
CA ARG A 247 -2.13 5.66 -9.69
C ARG A 247 -0.93 6.06 -10.55
N MET A 248 0.25 5.51 -10.26
CA MET A 248 1.42 5.70 -11.11
C MET A 248 1.34 4.88 -12.40
N GLY A 249 0.35 3.99 -12.53
CA GLY A 249 0.08 3.21 -13.73
C GLY A 249 0.88 1.93 -13.82
N VAL A 250 1.23 1.31 -12.69
CA VAL A 250 1.84 -0.04 -12.68
C VAL A 250 0.86 -1.08 -13.23
N ASP A 251 1.40 -2.05 -13.97
CA ASP A 251 0.69 -3.20 -14.52
C ASP A 251 0.58 -4.33 -13.47
N SER A 252 1.53 -4.41 -12.53
CA SER A 252 1.45 -5.38 -11.44
C SER A 252 2.10 -4.89 -10.13
N ILE A 253 1.70 -5.53 -9.03
CA ILE A 253 2.22 -5.30 -7.68
C ILE A 253 2.65 -6.62 -7.07
N THR A 254 3.92 -6.69 -6.68
CA THR A 254 4.52 -7.80 -5.94
C THR A 254 4.35 -7.62 -4.44
N THR A 255 3.74 -8.61 -3.77
CA THR A 255 3.34 -8.56 -2.35
C THR A 255 3.59 -9.89 -1.64
N ASN A 256 3.96 -9.84 -0.36
CA ASN A 256 4.03 -11.03 0.50
C ASN A 256 2.62 -11.53 0.90
N ARG A 257 1.58 -10.70 0.74
CA ARG A 257 0.22 -10.92 1.28
C ARG A 257 -0.85 -10.87 0.18
N PRO A 258 -0.79 -11.74 -0.85
CA PRO A 258 -1.62 -11.64 -2.05
C PRO A 258 -3.13 -11.62 -1.74
N ALA A 259 -3.61 -12.49 -0.85
CA ALA A 259 -5.02 -12.55 -0.46
C ALA A 259 -5.50 -11.26 0.20
N PHE A 260 -4.67 -10.69 1.08
CA PHE A 260 -4.98 -9.46 1.80
C PHE A 260 -5.07 -8.31 0.82
N LEU A 261 -4.04 -8.13 -0.01
CA LEU A 261 -3.98 -7.00 -0.92
C LEU A 261 -5.11 -7.03 -1.96
N ARG A 262 -5.39 -8.21 -2.53
CA ARG A 262 -6.53 -8.42 -3.44
C ARG A 262 -7.85 -8.00 -2.78
N ARG A 263 -8.11 -8.43 -1.54
CA ARG A 263 -9.34 -8.06 -0.82
C ARG A 263 -9.46 -6.56 -0.61
N GLN A 264 -8.38 -5.88 -0.21
CA GLN A 264 -8.40 -4.42 -0.01
C GLN A 264 -8.72 -3.68 -1.31
N LEU A 265 -8.11 -4.12 -2.42
CA LEU A 265 -8.34 -3.51 -3.73
C LEU A 265 -9.74 -3.79 -4.29
N MET A 266 -10.32 -4.98 -4.05
CA MET A 266 -11.67 -5.35 -4.48
C MET A 266 -12.78 -4.70 -3.66
N SER A 267 -12.56 -4.42 -2.37
CA SER A 267 -13.58 -3.82 -1.50
C SER A 267 -13.94 -2.36 -1.84
N ALA A 268 -13.22 -1.75 -2.79
CA ALA A 268 -13.50 -0.43 -3.31
C ALA A 268 -13.89 -0.53 -4.80
N SER A 269 -15.19 -0.54 -5.12
CA SER A 269 -15.62 -0.21 -6.49
C SER A 269 -15.22 1.23 -6.84
N PRO A 270 -14.87 1.52 -8.11
CA PRO A 270 -14.23 2.77 -8.50
C PRO A 270 -15.20 3.95 -8.43
N GLY A 271 -15.07 4.78 -7.40
CA GLY A 271 -15.58 6.15 -7.39
C GLY A 271 -14.49 7.13 -7.86
N PRO A 272 -14.84 8.26 -8.50
CA PRO A 272 -13.87 9.20 -9.04
C PRO A 272 -13.13 9.89 -7.90
N GLY A 273 -11.94 9.40 -7.56
CA GLY A 273 -11.08 10.02 -6.57
C GLY A 273 -10.40 11.27 -7.14
N ILE A 274 -10.97 12.44 -6.87
CA ILE A 274 -10.23 13.70 -6.93
C ILE A 274 -9.59 13.87 -5.55
N LEU A 275 -8.31 13.54 -5.43
CA LEU A 275 -7.48 14.12 -4.39
C LEU A 275 -7.50 15.64 -4.62
N LEU A 276 -8.13 16.41 -3.72
CA LEU A 276 -7.89 17.85 -3.67
C LEU A 276 -6.41 18.06 -3.33
N ASN A 277 -5.62 18.19 -4.38
CA ASN A 277 -4.29 18.75 -4.34
C ASN A 277 -4.45 20.25 -4.07
N LEU A 278 -4.60 20.63 -2.80
CA LEU A 278 -4.51 22.03 -2.37
C LEU A 278 -3.15 22.22 -1.70
N GLY A 279 -2.42 23.22 -2.20
CA GLY A 279 -1.02 23.47 -1.89
C GLY A 279 -0.74 23.60 -0.40
N PHE A 280 0.06 22.67 0.12
CA PHE A 280 0.68 22.74 1.43
C PHE A 280 2.20 22.89 1.26
N ASP A 281 2.61 23.98 0.60
CA ASP A 281 4.02 24.30 0.36
C ASP A 281 4.78 24.76 1.63
N ASP A 282 4.09 24.88 2.77
CA ASP A 282 4.70 25.11 4.10
C ASP A 282 4.63 23.89 5.03
N ILE A 283 4.19 22.74 4.52
CA ILE A 283 4.49 21.42 5.09
C ILE A 283 5.69 20.82 4.34
N LYS A 284 6.71 21.65 4.10
CA LYS A 284 8.00 21.20 3.58
C LYS A 284 8.74 20.50 4.72
N HIS A 285 8.79 19.17 4.62
CA HIS A 285 9.39 18.20 5.54
C HIS A 285 8.53 17.78 6.75
N GLY A 286 7.33 17.25 6.52
CA GLY A 286 6.52 16.76 7.64
C GLY A 286 5.09 16.28 7.34
N SER A 287 4.80 15.03 6.93
CA SER A 287 3.59 14.33 7.42
C SER A 287 3.26 14.83 8.84
N ALA A 288 2.01 15.20 9.08
CA ALA A 288 1.60 15.63 10.41
C ALA A 288 1.68 14.41 11.35
N GLY A 289 2.86 14.24 11.96
CA GLY A 289 3.41 12.99 12.49
C GLY A 289 4.73 12.48 11.85
N ILE A 290 5.63 13.30 11.26
CA ILE A 290 6.89 12.79 10.68
C ILE A 290 7.87 12.37 11.77
N LYS A 291 8.31 11.11 11.66
CA LYS A 291 9.43 10.50 12.39
C LYS A 291 9.19 10.34 13.89
N GLY A 292 8.01 9.86 14.29
CA GLY A 292 7.76 9.46 15.68
C GLY A 292 7.76 10.62 16.68
N ARG A 293 7.46 11.85 16.24
CA ARG A 293 7.32 13.01 17.13
C ARG A 293 5.92 13.59 17.02
N ALA A 294 5.11 13.29 18.02
CA ALA A 294 3.75 13.78 18.13
C ALA A 294 3.65 15.32 18.16
N LEU A 295 2.63 15.85 17.50
CA LEU A 295 2.28 17.28 17.51
C LEU A 295 1.77 17.67 18.90
N SER A 296 2.20 18.80 19.44
CA SER A 296 1.75 19.27 20.75
C SER A 296 1.43 20.76 20.75
N ASN A 297 0.35 21.15 21.44
CA ASN A 297 0.05 22.55 21.81
C ASN A 297 0.09 23.58 20.67
N THR A 298 -0.20 23.16 19.43
CA THR A 298 -0.22 24.04 18.26
C THR A 298 -1.53 23.82 17.52
N VAL A 299 -2.26 24.91 17.23
CA VAL A 299 -3.40 24.86 16.32
C VAL A 299 -2.87 24.72 14.91
N LEU A 300 -3.32 23.69 14.20
CA LEU A 300 -2.99 23.50 12.78
C LEU A 300 -4.24 23.74 11.96
N LYS A 301 -4.16 24.67 11.02
CA LYS A 301 -5.23 24.93 10.06
C LYS A 301 -4.89 24.25 8.75
N SER A 302 -5.86 23.51 8.21
CA SER A 302 -5.71 22.85 6.91
C SER A 302 -5.90 23.79 5.72
N GLY A 303 -6.43 25.00 5.90
CA GLY A 303 -6.79 25.87 4.77
C GLY A 303 -7.92 25.32 3.89
N THR A 304 -8.58 24.23 4.28
CA THR A 304 -9.63 23.55 3.50
C THR A 304 -10.77 23.08 4.40
N SER A 305 -11.99 22.98 3.85
CA SER A 305 -13.13 22.41 4.57
C SER A 305 -13.13 20.88 4.52
N LEU A 306 -13.73 20.25 5.53
CA LEU A 306 -14.02 18.81 5.48
C LEU A 306 -14.94 18.46 4.29
N PRO A 307 -14.83 17.26 3.74
CA PRO A 307 -15.67 16.80 2.63
C PRO A 307 -17.11 16.50 3.07
N ALA A 308 -18.07 16.57 2.13
CA ALA A 308 -19.50 16.37 2.42
C ALA A 308 -19.82 14.99 3.03
N SER A 309 -19.03 13.98 2.67
CA SER A 309 -18.94 12.67 3.31
C SER A 309 -17.47 12.34 3.49
N GLY A 310 -17.10 11.65 4.56
CA GLY A 310 -15.69 11.39 4.80
C GLY A 310 -15.37 10.69 6.11
N THR A 311 -14.08 10.70 6.42
CA THR A 311 -13.50 10.15 7.64
C THR A 311 -12.44 11.11 8.18
N VAL A 312 -12.46 11.34 9.49
CA VAL A 312 -11.31 11.88 10.24
C VAL A 312 -10.88 10.79 11.22
N ALA A 313 -9.60 10.42 11.21
CA ALA A 313 -9.01 9.46 12.14
C ALA A 313 -7.67 10.01 12.66
N LEU A 314 -7.36 9.75 13.93
CA LEU A 314 -6.11 10.22 14.56
C LEU A 314 -5.83 9.47 15.85
N TRP A 315 -4.56 9.49 16.26
CA TRP A 315 -4.17 9.20 17.64
C TRP A 315 -4.14 10.48 18.46
N TYR A 316 -4.77 10.45 19.64
CA TYR A 316 -4.81 11.57 20.57
C TYR A 316 -4.35 11.17 21.96
N ARG A 317 -3.55 12.02 22.60
CA ARG A 317 -3.08 11.87 23.98
C ARG A 317 -3.35 13.15 24.78
N PRO A 318 -4.39 13.20 25.63
CA PRO A 318 -4.67 14.37 26.46
C PRO A 318 -3.59 14.57 27.53
N THR A 319 -3.24 15.83 27.83
CA THR A 319 -2.24 16.14 28.89
C THR A 319 -2.85 16.41 30.26
N LYS A 320 -4.13 16.79 30.33
CA LYS A 320 -4.96 16.94 31.53
C LYS A 320 -6.44 16.91 31.16
N TRP A 321 -7.31 16.56 32.10
CA TRP A 321 -8.76 16.71 31.95
C TRP A 321 -9.20 18.14 32.29
N TYR A 322 -9.97 18.76 31.41
CA TYR A 322 -10.65 20.04 31.62
C TYR A 322 -11.78 20.17 30.59
N ASP A 323 -12.70 21.11 30.82
CA ASP A 323 -13.80 21.34 29.88
C ASP A 323 -13.31 21.85 28.53
N TYR A 324 -13.91 21.33 27.45
CA TYR A 324 -13.69 21.75 26.07
C TYR A 324 -12.26 21.57 25.56
N GLN A 325 -11.65 20.43 25.83
CA GLN A 325 -10.37 20.06 25.24
C GLN A 325 -10.56 19.68 23.76
N THR A 326 -10.51 20.68 22.88
CA THR A 326 -10.76 20.51 21.44
C THR A 326 -9.68 19.67 20.78
N VAL A 327 -10.07 18.56 20.16
CA VAL A 327 -9.19 17.70 19.38
C VAL A 327 -9.11 18.22 17.95
N PHE A 328 -10.26 18.52 17.35
CA PHE A 328 -10.37 19.24 16.08
C PHE A 328 -11.67 20.04 16.03
N ASP A 329 -11.69 21.08 15.18
CA ASP A 329 -12.87 21.91 14.93
C ASP A 329 -12.85 22.53 13.52
N SER A 330 -13.82 23.42 13.28
CA SER A 330 -13.89 24.26 12.09
C SER A 330 -13.81 25.75 12.43
N THR A 331 -13.15 26.53 11.57
CA THR A 331 -13.15 28.00 11.68
C THR A 331 -14.49 28.66 11.37
N ALA A 332 -15.49 27.96 10.84
CA ALA A 332 -16.77 28.55 10.42
C ALA A 332 -17.53 29.25 11.57
N ALA A 333 -17.70 28.55 12.68
CA ALA A 333 -18.40 29.04 13.87
C ALA A 333 -18.07 28.13 15.06
N PRO A 334 -18.18 28.63 16.31
CA PRO A 334 -18.11 27.76 17.47
C PRO A 334 -19.19 26.67 17.39
N ASN A 335 -18.90 25.47 17.89
CA ASN A 335 -19.80 24.31 17.88
C ASN A 335 -20.14 23.75 16.48
N VAL A 336 -19.31 24.01 15.46
CA VAL A 336 -19.47 23.46 14.10
C VAL A 336 -18.32 22.51 13.80
N TRP A 337 -18.66 21.27 13.39
CA TRP A 337 -17.74 20.20 13.03
C TRP A 337 -16.60 20.03 14.04
N GLU A 338 -16.98 19.85 15.30
CA GLU A 338 -16.10 19.89 16.46
C GLU A 338 -16.07 18.53 17.16
N LEU A 339 -14.87 18.07 17.49
CA LEU A 339 -14.60 16.96 18.38
C LEU A 339 -13.79 17.43 19.58
N TRP A 340 -14.26 17.15 20.79
CA TRP A 340 -13.61 17.59 22.03
C TRP A 340 -13.77 16.56 23.15
N LEU A 341 -12.96 16.73 24.19
CA LEU A 341 -13.10 16.01 25.46
C LEU A 341 -13.55 16.97 26.57
N ASN A 342 -14.39 16.51 27.50
CA ASN A 342 -14.76 17.27 28.69
C ASN A 342 -14.03 16.76 29.95
N LYS A 343 -14.24 17.45 31.08
CA LYS A 343 -13.61 17.08 32.36
C LYS A 343 -14.10 15.74 32.91
N GLU A 344 -15.26 15.24 32.48
CA GLU A 344 -15.81 13.93 32.83
C GLU A 344 -15.23 12.77 32.00
N ALA A 345 -14.23 13.04 31.15
CA ALA A 345 -13.63 12.09 30.21
C ALA A 345 -14.64 11.53 29.18
N GLU A 346 -15.55 12.37 28.72
CA GLU A 346 -16.41 12.07 27.58
C GLU A 346 -15.83 12.66 26.30
N ILE A 347 -15.69 11.81 25.29
CA ILE A 347 -15.41 12.26 23.93
C ILE A 347 -16.73 12.67 23.28
N CYS A 348 -16.77 13.92 22.83
CA CYS A 348 -17.95 14.53 22.27
C CYS A 348 -17.67 14.91 20.81
N PHE A 349 -18.66 14.71 19.95
CA PHE A 349 -18.60 15.16 18.56
C PHE A 349 -19.91 15.82 18.17
N ARG A 350 -19.83 16.86 17.35
CA ARG A 350 -20.99 17.50 16.74
C ARG A 350 -20.68 18.00 15.34
N THR A 351 -21.70 18.00 14.49
CA THR A 351 -21.66 18.63 13.16
C THR A 351 -22.14 20.08 13.26
N THR A 352 -23.36 20.30 13.72
CA THR A 352 -23.90 21.60 14.17
C THR A 352 -24.79 21.39 15.39
N ALA A 353 -25.18 22.47 16.07
CA ALA A 353 -26.09 22.39 17.21
C ALA A 353 -27.47 21.80 16.85
N GLU A 354 -27.94 22.04 15.62
CA GLU A 354 -29.26 21.63 15.14
C GLU A 354 -29.29 20.22 14.52
N ASP A 355 -28.14 19.72 14.07
CA ASP A 355 -28.00 18.47 13.33
C ASP A 355 -27.70 17.28 14.25
N LEU A 356 -26.54 17.31 14.92
CA LEU A 356 -26.07 16.17 15.69
C LEU A 356 -25.12 16.58 16.81
N ARG A 357 -25.34 16.01 18.00
CA ARG A 357 -24.35 15.94 19.07
C ARG A 357 -24.34 14.53 19.65
N ILE A 358 -23.16 13.97 19.80
CA ILE A 358 -22.91 12.67 20.45
C ILE A 358 -21.87 12.84 21.54
N ALA A 359 -21.98 12.01 22.58
CA ALA A 359 -21.03 11.94 23.69
C ALA A 359 -20.85 10.47 24.08
N TYR A 360 -19.61 10.04 24.27
CA TYR A 360 -19.27 8.71 24.72
C TYR A 360 -18.27 8.80 25.87
N ARG A 361 -18.54 8.11 26.98
CA ARG A 361 -17.65 8.10 28.13
C ARG A 361 -16.48 7.16 27.89
N LEU A 362 -15.25 7.69 27.97
CA LEU A 362 -14.05 6.88 27.93
C LEU A 362 -14.00 5.97 29.17
N HIS A 363 -13.58 4.72 29.01
CA HIS A 363 -13.45 3.77 30.12
C HIS A 363 -12.56 4.36 31.23
N PRO A 364 -12.79 4.13 32.53
CA PRO A 364 -12.04 4.76 33.64
C PRO A 364 -10.51 4.54 33.65
N VAL A 365 -9.99 3.65 32.80
CA VAL A 365 -8.54 3.39 32.60
C VAL A 365 -7.97 4.23 31.44
N ALA A 366 -8.80 5.02 30.76
CA ALA A 366 -8.39 6.13 29.91
C ALA A 366 -7.81 7.25 30.77
N ALA A 367 -6.65 6.99 31.38
CA ALA A 367 -5.96 7.99 32.15
C ALA A 367 -5.47 9.10 31.21
N VAL A 368 -5.45 10.32 31.73
CA VAL A 368 -4.64 11.40 31.16
C VAL A 368 -3.26 10.86 30.83
N GLN A 369 -2.62 11.33 29.75
CA GLN A 369 -1.33 10.83 29.28
C GLN A 369 -1.36 9.44 28.63
N HIS A 370 -2.51 8.92 28.19
CA HIS A 370 -2.58 7.72 27.36
C HIS A 370 -3.01 8.02 25.92
N TRP A 371 -2.42 7.30 24.97
CA TRP A 371 -2.79 7.35 23.56
C TRP A 371 -4.12 6.63 23.31
N GLN A 372 -4.98 7.26 22.52
CA GLN A 372 -6.24 6.69 22.06
C GLN A 372 -6.42 6.96 20.58
N HIS A 373 -6.84 5.96 19.84
CA HIS A 373 -7.24 6.16 18.46
C HIS A 373 -8.71 6.60 18.43
N VAL A 374 -8.97 7.73 17.81
CA VAL A 374 -10.29 8.32 17.63
C VAL A 374 -10.57 8.41 16.14
N ALA A 375 -11.75 7.99 15.71
CA ALA A 375 -12.20 8.30 14.36
C ALA A 375 -13.68 8.66 14.31
N VAL A 376 -14.03 9.53 13.37
CA VAL A 376 -15.40 9.88 13.00
C VAL A 376 -15.57 9.67 11.52
N THR A 377 -16.59 8.92 11.12
CA THR A 377 -17.00 8.79 9.72
C THR A 377 -18.40 9.37 9.55
N TRP A 378 -18.68 9.98 8.40
CA TRP A 378 -19.98 10.56 8.12
C TRP A 378 -20.38 10.47 6.65
N ASP A 379 -21.68 10.33 6.42
CA ASP A 379 -22.31 10.62 5.14
C ASP A 379 -23.49 11.60 5.34
N ASN A 380 -24.43 11.61 4.40
CA ASN A 380 -25.64 12.44 4.47
C ASN A 380 -26.71 11.88 5.42
N LYS A 381 -26.55 10.68 5.96
CA LYS A 381 -27.53 9.96 6.81
C LYS A 381 -26.97 9.62 8.18
N LEU A 382 -25.76 9.10 8.26
CA LEU A 382 -25.16 8.49 9.44
C LEU A 382 -23.86 9.17 9.83
N VAL A 383 -23.62 9.14 11.12
CA VAL A 383 -22.32 9.41 11.74
C VAL A 383 -21.96 8.21 12.61
N HIS A 384 -20.71 7.78 12.51
CA HIS A 384 -20.13 6.78 13.39
C HIS A 384 -18.95 7.40 14.15
N LEU A 385 -18.90 7.17 15.45
CA LEU A 385 -17.75 7.46 16.29
C LEU A 385 -17.08 6.15 16.66
N TYR A 386 -15.77 6.10 16.51
CA TYR A 386 -14.94 4.96 16.80
C TYR A 386 -13.91 5.31 17.87
N LEU A 387 -13.67 4.36 18.76
CA LEU A 387 -12.57 4.40 19.72
C LEU A 387 -11.76 3.12 19.62
N ASN A 388 -10.44 3.26 19.50
CA ASN A 388 -9.50 2.14 19.39
C ASN A 388 -9.95 1.11 18.34
N GLY A 389 -10.36 1.62 17.18
CA GLY A 389 -10.82 0.86 16.02
C GLY A 389 -12.20 0.18 16.15
N ALA A 390 -12.88 0.33 17.29
CA ALA A 390 -14.22 -0.21 17.51
C ALA A 390 -15.29 0.89 17.39
N PRO A 391 -16.42 0.65 16.69
CA PRO A 391 -17.53 1.59 16.68
C PRO A 391 -18.16 1.67 18.08
N VAL A 392 -18.27 2.88 18.63
CA VAL A 392 -18.87 3.12 19.95
C VAL A 392 -20.20 3.86 19.88
N ILE A 393 -20.41 4.66 18.84
CA ILE A 393 -21.71 5.29 18.55
C ILE A 393 -21.97 5.18 17.05
N THR A 394 -23.21 4.86 16.69
CA THR A 394 -23.76 4.99 15.34
C THR A 394 -25.08 5.71 15.45
N THR A 395 -25.25 6.81 14.74
CA THR A 395 -26.46 7.64 14.87
C THR A 395 -26.82 8.34 13.56
N LYS A 396 -28.09 8.73 13.44
CA LYS A 396 -28.61 9.45 12.28
C LYS A 396 -28.43 10.96 12.45
N ARG A 397 -28.13 11.64 11.35
CA ARG A 397 -28.11 13.10 11.24
C ARG A 397 -29.53 13.62 11.11
N LYS A 398 -29.91 14.63 11.92
CA LYS A 398 -31.28 15.14 11.95
C LYS A 398 -31.52 16.19 10.88
N ARG A 399 -30.54 17.08 10.68
CA ARG A 399 -30.61 18.20 9.75
C ARG A 399 -29.22 18.36 9.10
N PRO A 400 -28.84 17.44 8.20
CA PRO A 400 -27.49 17.40 7.68
C PRO A 400 -27.14 18.70 6.95
N THR A 401 -26.10 19.38 7.42
CA THR A 401 -25.45 20.47 6.69
C THR A 401 -24.09 20.00 6.19
N PRO A 402 -23.63 20.46 5.00
CA PRO A 402 -22.25 20.24 4.58
C PRO A 402 -21.28 20.84 5.60
N PRO A 403 -20.08 20.27 5.77
CA PRO A 403 -19.03 20.98 6.47
C PRO A 403 -18.73 22.32 5.82
N SER A 404 -18.39 23.28 6.66
CA SER A 404 -18.08 24.66 6.28
C SER A 404 -16.93 25.14 7.13
N GLY A 405 -16.14 26.09 6.63
CA GLY A 405 -14.96 26.63 7.33
C GLY A 405 -13.76 25.68 7.28
N GLU A 406 -12.59 26.19 7.63
CA GLU A 406 -11.35 25.43 7.56
C GLU A 406 -11.26 24.40 8.69
N PHE A 407 -10.94 23.17 8.36
CA PHE A 407 -10.65 22.13 9.35
C PHE A 407 -9.38 22.47 10.11
N CYS A 408 -9.45 22.38 11.44
CA CYS A 408 -8.35 22.70 12.32
C CYS A 408 -8.13 21.60 13.37
N LEU A 409 -6.87 21.25 13.62
CA LEU A 409 -6.50 20.46 14.79
C LEU A 409 -6.26 21.40 15.98
N GLY A 410 -6.72 21.00 17.16
CA GLY A 410 -6.40 21.67 18.42
C GLY A 410 -7.22 22.94 18.73
N GLY A 411 -8.25 23.28 17.96
CA GLY A 411 -9.14 24.42 18.25
C GLY A 411 -8.77 25.71 17.52
N GLY A 412 -9.04 25.77 16.21
CA GLY A 412 -8.80 26.94 15.36
C GLY A 412 -9.87 28.01 15.38
N ASN A 413 -11.05 27.73 15.95
CA ASN A 413 -12.08 28.74 16.17
C ASN A 413 -11.83 29.53 17.48
N ALA A 414 -11.89 30.86 17.43
CA ALA A 414 -11.69 31.70 18.61
C ALA A 414 -12.77 31.52 19.69
N GLY A 415 -13.95 30.99 19.34
CA GLY A 415 -15.03 30.69 20.29
C GLY A 415 -14.91 29.33 20.97
N ASN A 416 -13.94 28.48 20.57
CA ASN A 416 -13.69 27.17 21.17
C ASN A 416 -12.44 27.22 22.06
N THR A 417 -12.39 26.35 23.06
CA THR A 417 -11.18 26.24 23.92
C THR A 417 -10.15 25.35 23.23
N GLN A 418 -8.92 25.84 23.07
CA GLN A 418 -7.85 25.05 22.47
C GLN A 418 -7.55 23.78 23.27
N GLY A 419 -7.27 22.69 22.54
CA GLY A 419 -6.88 21.41 23.12
C GLY A 419 -5.45 21.41 23.64
N ARG A 420 -5.24 20.81 24.81
CA ARG A 420 -3.91 20.55 25.37
C ARG A 420 -3.62 19.06 25.32
N GLY A 421 -3.16 18.60 24.18
CA GLY A 421 -2.90 17.19 23.93
C GLY A 421 -1.75 17.01 22.97
N ARG A 422 -1.54 15.75 22.61
CA ARG A 422 -0.72 15.38 21.47
C ARG A 422 -1.53 14.67 20.41
N TRP A 423 -1.22 14.95 19.16
CA TRP A 423 -1.81 14.31 17.98
C TRP A 423 -0.72 13.53 17.25
N ASP A 424 -1.09 12.38 16.73
CA ASP A 424 -0.25 11.59 15.84
C ASP A 424 -1.11 10.90 14.77
N GLU A 425 -0.49 10.53 13.65
CA GLU A 425 -1.12 9.77 12.55
C GLU A 425 -2.50 10.33 12.14
N VAL A 426 -2.57 11.65 11.90
CA VAL A 426 -3.83 12.31 11.54
C VAL A 426 -4.15 12.06 10.08
N VAL A 427 -5.37 11.55 9.84
CA VAL A 427 -5.88 11.23 8.52
C VAL A 427 -7.24 11.92 8.32
N VAL A 428 -7.39 12.60 7.17
CA VAL A 428 -8.67 13.17 6.71
C VAL A 428 -8.94 12.64 5.30
N LEU A 429 -10.08 12.00 5.11
CA LEU A 429 -10.47 11.34 3.86
C LEU A 429 -11.84 11.86 3.41
N ASP A 430 -12.04 11.92 2.10
CA ASP A 430 -13.33 12.10 1.43
C ASP A 430 -14.13 10.80 1.25
N ALA A 431 -13.63 9.71 1.83
CA ALA A 431 -14.27 8.40 1.87
C ALA A 431 -14.81 8.07 3.27
N VAL A 432 -15.98 7.43 3.31
CA VAL A 432 -16.58 6.90 4.53
C VAL A 432 -16.01 5.50 4.79
N LEU A 433 -15.11 5.37 5.75
CA LEU A 433 -14.50 4.08 6.04
C LEU A 433 -15.49 3.14 6.74
N SER A 434 -15.35 1.85 6.45
CA SER A 434 -15.99 0.79 7.22
C SER A 434 -15.31 0.64 8.59
N ALA A 435 -15.96 -0.06 9.52
CA ALA A 435 -15.35 -0.39 10.81
C ALA A 435 -14.01 -1.14 10.67
N ALA A 436 -13.88 -1.99 9.63
CA ALA A 436 -12.63 -2.66 9.32
C ALA A 436 -11.55 -1.68 8.86
N GLY A 437 -11.88 -0.73 7.98
CA GLY A 437 -10.95 0.31 7.53
C GLY A 437 -10.44 1.19 8.67
N VAL A 438 -11.34 1.60 9.58
CA VAL A 438 -10.96 2.36 10.78
C VAL A 438 -10.06 1.53 11.72
N ARG A 439 -10.33 0.22 11.86
CA ARG A 439 -9.48 -0.69 12.64
C ARG A 439 -8.09 -0.86 12.05
N THR A 440 -7.96 -0.86 10.72
CA THR A 440 -6.66 -0.90 10.04
C THR A 440 -5.83 0.35 10.36
N LEU A 441 -6.39 1.55 10.17
CA LEU A 441 -5.70 2.81 10.50
C LEU A 441 -5.20 2.84 11.95
N MET A 442 -6.03 2.33 12.87
CA MET A 442 -5.66 2.21 14.28
C MET A 442 -4.43 1.31 14.46
N LEU A 443 -4.43 0.10 13.90
CA LEU A 443 -3.34 -0.85 14.05
C LEU A 443 -2.03 -0.37 13.42
N ASP A 444 -2.08 0.34 12.30
CA ASP A 444 -0.91 0.91 11.64
C ASP A 444 -0.21 1.92 12.57
N GLY A 445 -0.98 2.81 13.20
CA GLY A 445 -0.43 3.75 14.18
C GLY A 445 0.11 3.08 15.45
N VAL A 446 -0.40 1.92 15.88
CA VAL A 446 0.19 1.16 17.01
C VAL A 446 1.62 0.73 16.70
N ASN A 447 1.88 0.24 15.48
CA ASN A 447 3.21 -0.21 15.08
C ASN A 447 4.22 0.96 15.11
N HIS A 448 3.80 2.15 14.65
CA HIS A 448 4.63 3.35 14.70
C HIS A 448 4.86 3.89 16.12
N LEU A 449 3.85 3.83 17.00
CA LEU A 449 4.00 4.22 18.40
C LEU A 449 4.99 3.31 19.16
N GLN A 450 5.02 2.01 18.85
CA GLN A 450 5.99 1.07 19.45
C GLN A 450 7.44 1.38 19.03
N ASP A 451 7.65 1.80 17.79
CA ASP A 451 8.98 2.19 17.30
C ASP A 451 9.49 3.52 17.91
N SER A 452 8.58 4.43 18.25
CA SER A 452 8.89 5.71 18.92
C SER A 452 9.16 5.59 20.42
N ALA A 453 8.83 4.45 21.04
CA ALA A 453 8.94 4.23 22.49
C ALA A 453 10.33 3.74 22.95
N LYS A 454 11.34 3.73 22.06
CA LYS A 454 12.73 3.49 22.49
C LYS A 454 13.19 4.63 23.40
N PRO A 455 13.82 4.36 24.55
CA PRO A 455 14.30 5.41 25.44
C PRO A 455 15.27 6.30 24.67
N GLU A 456 15.07 7.62 24.72
CA GLU A 456 16.12 8.57 24.36
C GLU A 456 17.32 8.29 25.27
N THR A 457 18.33 7.62 24.74
CA THR A 457 19.64 7.55 25.37
C THR A 457 20.18 8.97 25.42
N LYS A 458 20.47 9.42 26.66
CA LYS A 458 20.95 10.75 27.03
C LYS A 458 22.04 11.31 26.13
#